data_AF-A0A950ARX3-F1
#
_entry.id   AF-A0A950ARX3-F1
#
_cell.length_a   1.000
_cell.length_b   1.000
_cell.length_c   1.000
_cell.angle_alpha   90.00
_cell.angle_beta   90.00
_cell.angle_gamma   90.00
#
_symmetry.space_group_name_H-M   'P 1'
#
loop_
_entity.id
_entity.type
_entity.pdbx_description
1 polymer ?
#
loop_
_entity_poly.entity_id
_entity_poly.type
_entity_poly.pdbx_seq_one_letter_code
_entity_poly.pdbx_strand_id
1 'polypeptide(L)'
;TAADRYSKTGRGTWTIRLVRKRTPPAEAKPAEAKPPEPEPTGLERELVERGVSRAVAAELVRDFAEDRIRRQVEVADWLRETKPKRVKDLGAYLAEAIRKDFAAPAGFKGRAERAAAEATARAEQDQQEQARQATARAQAERDQVQAYWEALPPERQAALEAEALDQADPADRAAYAAATAPPVRRMLRAGLRDAHIRHLLGLPAAD
;
A
#
# COMPACT_ATOMS: atom_id res chain seq x y z
N THR A 1 -15.40 -51.74 52.95
CA THR A 1 -14.39 -52.79 52.70
C THR A 1 -14.10 -52.89 51.20
N ALA A 2 -12.86 -53.14 50.81
CA ALA A 2 -12.39 -53.02 49.42
C ALA A 2 -12.70 -54.24 48.53
N ALA A 3 -13.29 -55.30 49.10
CA ALA A 3 -13.46 -56.60 48.44
C ALA A 3 -14.58 -56.67 47.39
N ASP A 4 -15.54 -55.73 47.36
CA ASP A 4 -16.74 -55.81 46.50
C ASP A 4 -16.65 -55.07 45.14
N ARG A 5 -15.48 -54.54 44.73
CA ARG A 5 -15.37 -53.67 43.53
C ARG A 5 -14.89 -54.37 42.26
N TYR A 6 -14.37 -55.59 42.38
CA TYR A 6 -13.76 -56.34 41.27
C TYR A 6 -14.34 -57.75 41.25
N SER A 7 -15.19 -58.07 40.27
CA SER A 7 -15.68 -59.43 40.06
C SER A 7 -15.05 -60.06 38.83
N LYS A 8 -14.47 -61.24 39.01
CA LYS A 8 -13.85 -62.02 37.93
C LYS A 8 -14.92 -62.91 37.30
N THR A 9 -15.32 -62.61 36.07
CA THR A 9 -16.37 -63.36 35.37
C THR A 9 -15.81 -64.48 34.47
N GLY A 10 -14.48 -64.56 34.27
CA GLY A 10 -13.82 -65.64 33.52
C GLY A 10 -12.31 -65.43 33.35
N ARG A 11 -11.60 -66.37 32.70
CA ARG A 11 -10.18 -66.18 32.32
C ARG A 11 -10.08 -65.02 31.33
N GLY A 12 -9.31 -63.99 31.70
CA GLY A 12 -9.05 -62.81 30.87
C GLY A 12 -10.12 -61.71 30.91
N THR A 13 -11.26 -61.93 31.58
CA THR A 13 -12.35 -60.94 31.64
C THR A 13 -12.66 -60.55 33.09
N TRP A 14 -12.59 -59.26 33.38
CA TRP A 14 -12.86 -58.68 34.70
C TRP A 14 -13.91 -57.58 34.57
N THR A 15 -14.86 -57.54 35.52
CA THR A 15 -15.86 -56.47 35.60
C THR A 15 -15.55 -55.56 36.78
N ILE A 16 -15.45 -54.25 36.53
CA ILE A 16 -15.14 -53.23 37.55
C ILE A 16 -16.36 -52.33 37.73
N ARG A 17 -16.82 -52.17 38.98
CA ARG A 17 -17.94 -51.28 39.32
C ARG A 17 -17.41 -49.94 39.83
N LEU A 18 -17.45 -48.91 39.00
CA LEU A 18 -17.04 -47.55 39.34
C LEU A 18 -18.26 -46.74 39.81
N VAL A 19 -18.29 -46.42 41.11
CA VAL A 19 -19.33 -45.57 41.69
C VAL A 19 -18.79 -44.14 41.75
N ARG A 20 -19.31 -43.24 40.90
CA ARG A 20 -19.00 -41.81 40.97
C ARG A 20 -19.63 -41.24 42.24
N LYS A 21 -18.80 -40.87 43.21
CA LYS A 21 -19.23 -40.14 44.40
C LYS A 21 -19.78 -38.79 43.93
N ARG A 22 -21.11 -38.62 43.91
CA ARG A 22 -21.71 -37.28 43.83
C ARG A 22 -21.38 -36.58 45.14
N THR A 23 -20.61 -35.51 45.06
CA THR A 23 -20.46 -34.58 46.18
C THR A 23 -21.86 -34.08 46.54
N PRO A 24 -22.30 -34.15 47.81
CA PRO A 24 -23.52 -33.48 48.21
C PRO A 24 -23.39 -31.99 47.88
N PRO A 25 -24.51 -31.27 47.61
CA PRO A 25 -24.47 -29.82 47.44
C PRO A 25 -23.80 -29.25 48.69
N ALA A 26 -22.57 -28.77 48.54
CA ALA A 26 -21.93 -28.02 49.60
C ALA A 26 -22.81 -26.79 49.81
N GLU A 27 -23.29 -26.62 51.03
CA GLU A 27 -23.82 -25.35 51.50
C GLU A 27 -22.90 -24.25 50.98
N ALA A 28 -23.48 -23.35 50.19
CA ALA A 28 -22.76 -22.27 49.56
C ALA A 28 -22.15 -21.39 50.66
N LYS A 29 -20.85 -21.60 50.93
CA LYS A 29 -20.01 -20.49 51.38
C LYS A 29 -20.21 -19.37 50.37
N PRO A 30 -20.44 -18.11 50.78
CA PRO A 30 -20.50 -17.01 49.84
C PRO A 30 -19.23 -17.06 49.01
N ALA A 31 -19.38 -17.31 47.71
CA ALA A 31 -18.30 -17.06 46.78
C ALA A 31 -17.97 -15.57 46.96
N GLU A 32 -16.77 -15.27 47.43
CA GLU A 32 -16.15 -13.99 47.18
C GLU A 32 -16.21 -13.81 45.66
N ALA A 33 -17.20 -13.05 45.22
CA ALA A 33 -17.29 -12.58 43.88
C ALA A 33 -16.03 -11.76 43.66
N LYS A 34 -15.03 -12.35 42.99
CA LYS A 34 -14.03 -11.56 42.29
C LYS A 34 -14.83 -10.50 41.52
N PRO A 35 -14.50 -9.20 41.68
CA PRO A 35 -15.21 -8.16 40.93
C PRO A 35 -15.22 -8.55 39.45
N PRO A 36 -16.33 -8.31 38.73
CA PRO A 36 -16.40 -8.64 37.31
C PRO A 36 -15.17 -8.07 36.64
N GLU A 37 -14.37 -8.93 36.04
CA GLU A 37 -13.22 -8.49 35.25
C GLU A 37 -13.75 -7.43 34.27
N PRO A 38 -13.14 -6.24 34.23
CA PRO A 38 -13.62 -5.16 33.38
C PRO A 38 -13.77 -5.72 31.96
N GLU A 39 -14.86 -5.34 31.29
CA GLU A 39 -15.06 -5.66 29.87
C GLU A 39 -13.75 -5.36 29.12
N PRO A 40 -13.21 -6.30 28.34
CA PRO A 40 -11.97 -6.05 27.62
C PRO A 40 -12.20 -4.81 26.75
N THR A 41 -11.30 -3.85 26.81
CA THR A 41 -11.43 -2.57 26.10
C THR A 41 -10.23 -2.36 25.19
N GLY A 42 -10.48 -1.84 23.99
CA GLY A 42 -9.43 -1.59 22.98
C GLY A 42 -8.63 -2.85 22.62
N LEU A 43 -7.32 -2.80 22.90
CA LEU A 43 -6.34 -3.81 22.48
C LEU A 43 -6.60 -5.22 23.06
N GLU A 44 -7.17 -5.31 24.26
CA GLU A 44 -7.50 -6.60 24.87
C GLU A 44 -8.56 -7.35 24.06
N ARG A 45 -9.56 -6.64 23.51
CA ARG A 45 -10.57 -7.22 22.62
C ARG A 45 -9.93 -7.76 21.35
N GLU A 46 -9.04 -6.99 20.74
CA GLU A 46 -8.35 -7.39 19.52
C GLU A 46 -7.52 -8.68 19.70
N LEU A 47 -6.89 -8.84 20.86
CA LEU A 47 -6.17 -10.08 21.22
C LEU A 47 -7.13 -11.24 21.42
N VAL A 48 -8.26 -11.01 22.10
CA VAL A 48 -9.28 -12.04 22.36
C VAL A 48 -9.95 -12.52 21.08
N GLU A 49 -10.27 -11.62 20.15
CA GLU A 49 -10.81 -11.95 18.83
C GLU A 49 -9.88 -12.86 18.01
N ARG A 50 -8.57 -12.77 18.26
CA ARG A 50 -7.54 -13.59 17.63
C ARG A 50 -7.24 -14.90 18.37
N GLY A 51 -7.99 -15.17 19.45
CA GLY A 51 -7.94 -16.42 20.20
C GLY A 51 -7.09 -16.39 21.47
N VAL A 52 -6.60 -15.22 21.90
CA VAL A 52 -5.90 -15.09 23.19
C VAL A 52 -6.94 -15.11 24.32
N SER A 53 -6.72 -15.88 25.39
CA SER A 53 -7.65 -15.87 26.54
C SER A 53 -7.69 -14.50 27.21
N ARG A 54 -8.84 -14.08 27.75
CA ARG A 54 -9.01 -12.76 28.40
C ARG A 54 -7.95 -12.46 29.46
N ALA A 55 -7.68 -13.42 30.34
CA ALA A 55 -6.66 -13.27 31.39
C ALA A 55 -5.27 -13.00 30.82
N VAL A 56 -4.88 -13.71 29.75
CA VAL A 56 -3.61 -13.48 29.06
C VAL A 56 -3.62 -12.16 28.29
N ALA A 57 -4.73 -11.79 27.66
CA ALA A 57 -4.84 -10.50 26.95
C ALA A 57 -4.63 -9.32 27.90
N ALA A 58 -5.27 -9.34 29.07
CA ALA A 58 -5.10 -8.33 30.12
C ALA A 58 -3.67 -8.31 30.70
N GLU A 59 -3.05 -9.48 30.90
CA GLU A 59 -1.63 -9.59 31.28
C GLU A 59 -0.73 -8.91 30.24
N LEU A 60 -0.93 -9.21 28.95
CA LEU A 60 -0.08 -8.70 27.88
C LEU A 60 -0.21 -7.18 27.69
N VAL A 61 -1.43 -6.63 27.76
CA VAL A 61 -1.65 -5.19 27.64
C VAL A 61 -1.09 -4.42 28.84
N ARG A 62 -1.11 -5.03 30.03
CA ARG A 62 -0.50 -4.44 31.24
C ARG A 62 1.03 -4.44 31.20
N ASP A 63 1.64 -5.51 30.70
CA ASP A 63 3.09 -5.74 30.83
C ASP A 63 3.90 -5.29 29.61
N PHE A 64 3.28 -5.07 28.44
CA PHE A 64 3.98 -4.72 27.20
C PHE A 64 3.45 -3.44 26.57
N ALA A 65 4.35 -2.70 25.91
CA ALA A 65 4.00 -1.48 25.19
C ALA A 65 3.03 -1.75 24.04
N GLU A 66 2.08 -0.85 23.83
CA GLU A 66 1.05 -0.92 22.80
C GLU A 66 1.63 -1.14 21.39
N ASP A 67 2.69 -0.42 21.02
CA ASP A 67 3.34 -0.55 19.72
C ASP A 67 3.89 -1.96 19.46
N ARG A 68 4.43 -2.61 20.51
CA ARG A 68 4.92 -3.99 20.42
C ARG A 68 3.77 -4.94 20.17
N ILE A 69 2.66 -4.77 20.88
CA ILE A 69 1.49 -5.64 20.72
C ILE A 69 0.90 -5.46 19.33
N ARG A 70 0.72 -4.21 18.87
CA ARG A 70 0.23 -3.89 17.51
C ARG A 70 1.11 -4.51 16.43
N ARG A 71 2.44 -4.40 16.56
CA ARG A 71 3.37 -5.01 15.61
C ARG A 71 3.19 -6.53 15.53
N GLN A 72 3.09 -7.22 16.68
CA GLN A 72 2.91 -8.68 16.69
C GLN A 72 1.53 -9.10 16.19
N VAL A 73 0.50 -8.30 16.44
CA VAL A 73 -0.83 -8.49 15.86
C VAL A 73 -0.76 -8.44 14.33
N GLU A 74 -0.11 -7.42 13.74
CA GLU A 74 0.04 -7.33 12.28
C GLU A 74 0.79 -8.54 11.70
N VAL A 75 1.86 -9.00 12.36
CA VAL A 75 2.63 -10.18 11.94
C VAL A 75 1.80 -11.46 12.02
N ALA A 76 1.05 -11.64 13.10
CA ALA A 76 0.19 -12.81 13.29
C ALA A 76 -0.94 -12.85 12.23
N ASP A 77 -1.57 -11.71 11.95
CA ASP A 77 -2.59 -11.59 10.90
C ASP A 77 -2.00 -11.92 9.52
N TRP A 78 -0.82 -11.38 9.20
CA TRP A 78 -0.12 -11.71 7.94
C TRP A 78 0.25 -13.20 7.84
N LEU A 79 0.69 -13.82 8.94
CA LEU A 79 1.01 -15.25 8.96
C LEU A 79 -0.23 -16.10 8.74
N ARG A 80 -1.37 -15.71 9.31
CA ARG A 80 -2.66 -16.37 9.09
C ARG A 80 -3.08 -16.31 7.62
N GLU A 81 -2.93 -15.15 6.99
CA GLU A 81 -3.31 -14.93 5.58
C GLU A 81 -2.37 -15.63 4.60
N THR A 82 -1.06 -15.45 4.76
CA THR A 82 -0.06 -15.91 3.78
C THR A 82 0.44 -17.33 4.03
N LYS A 83 0.43 -17.79 5.28
CA LYS A 83 0.98 -19.09 5.70
C LYS A 83 0.08 -19.78 6.73
N PRO A 84 -1.19 -20.09 6.42
CA PRO A 84 -2.16 -20.64 7.38
C PRO A 84 -1.73 -21.98 8.00
N LYS A 85 -0.88 -22.76 7.34
CA LYS A 85 -0.35 -24.03 7.87
C LYS A 85 0.78 -23.85 8.90
N ARG A 86 1.36 -22.66 9.01
CA ARG A 86 2.54 -22.39 9.85
C ARG A 86 2.15 -22.13 11.31
N VAL A 87 0.94 -21.64 11.56
CA VAL A 87 0.44 -21.34 12.89
C VAL A 87 -0.85 -22.13 13.11
N LYS A 88 -0.77 -23.18 13.94
CA LYS A 88 -1.91 -24.05 14.26
C LYS A 88 -2.88 -23.39 15.25
N ASP A 89 -2.35 -22.60 16.19
CA ASP A 89 -3.11 -21.83 17.16
C ASP A 89 -2.58 -20.40 17.15
N LEU A 90 -3.38 -19.50 16.58
CA LEU A 90 -3.01 -18.09 16.42
C LEU A 90 -2.92 -17.37 17.76
N GLY A 91 -3.79 -17.69 18.72
CA GLY A 91 -3.82 -17.06 20.03
C GLY A 91 -2.60 -17.44 20.86
N ALA A 92 -2.27 -18.73 20.88
CA ALA A 92 -1.06 -19.21 21.57
C ALA A 92 0.21 -18.61 20.95
N TYR A 93 0.30 -18.60 19.61
CA TYR A 93 1.42 -17.99 18.90
C TYR A 93 1.54 -16.50 19.19
N LEU A 94 0.44 -15.75 19.14
CA LEU A 94 0.43 -14.30 19.37
C LEU A 94 0.87 -13.95 20.79
N ALA A 95 0.38 -14.68 21.80
CA ALA A 95 0.80 -14.48 23.17
C ALA A 95 2.31 -14.74 23.36
N GLU A 96 2.84 -15.79 22.74
CA GLU A 96 4.26 -16.10 22.80
C GLU A 96 5.12 -15.08 22.03
N ALA A 97 4.66 -14.65 20.86
CA ALA A 97 5.32 -13.64 20.03
C ALA A 97 5.40 -12.29 20.75
N ILE A 98 4.35 -11.88 21.47
CA ILE A 98 4.36 -10.68 22.30
C ILE A 98 5.35 -10.86 23.45
N ARG A 99 5.34 -11.97 24.19
CA ARG A 99 6.25 -12.17 25.34
C ARG A 99 7.72 -12.22 24.95
N LYS A 100 8.04 -12.90 23.85
CA LYS A 100 9.44 -13.14 23.40
C LYS A 100 9.95 -12.11 22.39
N ASP A 101 9.10 -11.18 21.98
CA ASP A 101 9.36 -10.20 20.93
C ASP A 101 9.89 -10.82 19.63
N PHE A 102 9.11 -11.72 19.04
CA PHE A 102 9.54 -12.39 17.81
C PHE A 102 9.87 -11.38 16.71
N ALA A 103 11.00 -11.60 16.03
CA ALA A 103 11.39 -10.83 14.87
C ALA A 103 10.38 -11.03 13.74
N ALA A 104 10.16 -9.98 12.95
CA ALA A 104 9.31 -10.05 11.77
C ALA A 104 9.85 -11.13 10.80
N PRO A 105 8.98 -12.04 10.31
CA PRO A 105 9.40 -13.07 9.37
C PRO A 105 9.83 -12.46 8.03
N ALA A 106 10.73 -13.14 7.34
CA ALA A 106 11.17 -12.72 6.01
C ALA A 106 9.98 -12.54 5.05
N GLY A 107 9.90 -11.35 4.43
CA GLY A 107 8.84 -10.96 3.51
C GLY A 107 7.62 -10.29 4.17
N PHE A 108 7.57 -10.15 5.50
CA PHE A 108 6.56 -9.31 6.15
C PHE A 108 6.84 -7.84 5.86
N LYS A 109 5.86 -7.16 5.28
CA LYS A 109 5.83 -5.69 5.16
C LYS A 109 4.75 -5.16 6.08
N GLY A 110 5.15 -4.30 7.02
CA GLY A 110 4.21 -3.66 7.94
C GLY A 110 3.15 -2.86 7.18
N ARG A 111 2.00 -2.60 7.82
CA ARG A 111 0.94 -1.79 7.20
C ARG A 111 1.47 -0.44 6.71
N ALA A 112 2.30 0.22 7.52
CA ALA A 112 2.92 1.50 7.17
C ALA A 112 3.84 1.39 5.94
N GLU A 113 4.65 0.33 5.86
CA GLU A 113 5.55 0.10 4.71
C GLU A 113 4.76 -0.18 3.42
N ARG A 114 3.67 -0.95 3.50
CA ARG A 114 2.76 -1.20 2.37
C ARG A 114 2.09 0.09 1.89
N ALA A 115 1.58 0.89 2.82
CA ALA A 115 0.95 2.18 2.50
C ALA A 115 1.95 3.15 1.85
N ALA A 116 3.18 3.22 2.36
CA ALA A 116 4.24 4.02 1.76
C ALA A 116 4.60 3.54 0.34
N ALA A 117 4.76 2.23 0.15
CA ALA A 117 5.06 1.67 -1.17
C ALA A 117 3.92 1.93 -2.19
N GLU A 118 2.67 1.81 -1.75
CA GLU A 118 1.51 2.09 -2.60
C GLU A 118 1.40 3.58 -2.94
N ALA A 119 1.66 4.47 -1.97
CA ALA A 119 1.68 5.91 -2.23
C ALA A 119 2.77 6.30 -3.24
N THR A 120 3.98 5.73 -3.11
CA THR A 120 5.06 5.94 -4.09
C THR A 120 4.68 5.41 -5.46
N ALA A 121 4.14 4.19 -5.55
CA ALA A 121 3.73 3.61 -6.83
C ALA A 121 2.64 4.43 -7.53
N ARG A 122 1.67 4.97 -6.78
CA ARG A 122 0.65 5.87 -7.31
C ARG A 122 1.26 7.18 -7.81
N ALA A 123 2.15 7.80 -7.04
CA ALA A 123 2.82 9.03 -7.46
C ALA A 123 3.66 8.83 -8.74
N GLU A 124 4.36 7.70 -8.86
CA GLU A 124 5.09 7.35 -10.09
C GLU A 124 4.17 7.14 -11.29
N GLN A 125 3.02 6.48 -11.09
CA GLN A 125 2.01 6.31 -12.13
C GLN A 125 1.44 7.65 -12.60
N ASP A 126 1.08 8.53 -11.66
CA ASP A 126 0.56 9.86 -11.95
C ASP A 126 1.59 10.70 -12.72
N GLN A 127 2.87 10.65 -12.33
CA GLN A 127 3.95 11.33 -13.04
C GLN A 127 4.15 10.78 -14.45
N GLN A 128 4.12 9.46 -14.63
CA GLN A 128 4.23 8.84 -15.95
C GLN A 128 3.06 9.22 -16.85
N GLU A 129 1.84 9.26 -16.31
CA GLU A 129 0.67 9.66 -17.07
C GLU A 129 0.74 11.14 -17.48
N GLN A 130 1.13 12.03 -16.56
CA GLN A 130 1.33 13.45 -16.87
C GLN A 130 2.40 13.65 -17.95
N ALA A 131 3.52 12.94 -17.87
CA ALA A 131 4.57 13.01 -18.88
C ALA A 131 4.09 12.51 -20.26
N ARG A 132 3.31 11.43 -20.30
CA ARG A 132 2.70 10.93 -21.53
C ARG A 132 1.71 11.93 -22.12
N GLN A 133 0.84 12.51 -21.29
CA GLN A 133 -0.13 13.51 -21.74
C GLN A 133 0.57 14.77 -22.25
N ALA A 134 1.61 15.26 -21.56
CA ALA A 134 2.40 16.40 -22.01
C ALA A 134 3.08 16.12 -23.37
N THR A 135 3.67 14.92 -23.53
CA THR A 135 4.30 14.51 -24.79
C THR A 135 3.29 14.41 -25.93
N ALA A 136 2.11 13.83 -25.67
CA ALA A 136 1.04 13.72 -26.66
C ALA A 136 0.50 15.09 -27.08
N ARG A 137 0.34 16.02 -26.13
CA ARG A 137 -0.06 17.41 -26.42
C ARG A 137 0.99 18.12 -27.27
N ALA A 138 2.26 18.08 -26.87
CA ALA A 138 3.35 18.68 -27.62
C ALA A 138 3.47 18.13 -29.05
N GLN A 139 3.24 16.82 -29.24
CA GLN A 139 3.21 16.21 -30.56
C GLN A 139 2.02 16.70 -31.39
N ALA A 140 0.81 16.72 -30.80
CA ALA A 140 -0.39 17.21 -31.49
C ALA A 140 -0.25 18.68 -31.92
N GLU A 141 0.38 19.53 -31.09
CA GLU A 141 0.67 20.92 -31.42
C GLU A 141 1.67 21.03 -32.59
N ARG A 142 2.73 20.21 -32.59
CA ARG A 142 3.68 20.14 -33.72
C ARG A 142 3.01 19.70 -35.00
N ASP A 143 2.14 18.69 -34.92
CA ASP A 143 1.41 18.17 -36.07
C ASP A 143 0.44 19.22 -36.64
N GLN A 144 -0.20 20.03 -35.79
CA GLN A 144 -1.05 21.15 -36.23
C GLN A 144 -0.25 22.23 -36.97
N VAL A 145 0.91 22.62 -36.43
CA VAL A 145 1.80 23.60 -37.08
C VAL A 145 2.26 23.08 -38.44
N GLN A 146 2.68 21.81 -38.50
CA GLN A 146 3.13 21.18 -39.74
C GLN A 146 2.00 21.10 -40.77
N ALA A 147 0.81 20.65 -40.37
CA ALA A 147 -0.34 20.55 -41.25
C ALA A 147 -0.76 21.92 -41.80
N TYR A 148 -0.72 22.97 -40.96
CA TYR A 148 -0.98 24.34 -41.41
C TYR A 148 0.03 24.79 -42.47
N TRP A 149 1.32 24.56 -42.22
CA TRP A 149 2.38 24.92 -43.17
C TRP A 149 2.25 24.19 -44.52
N GLU A 150 2.01 22.87 -44.49
CA GLU A 150 1.89 22.04 -45.69
C GLU A 150 0.65 22.35 -46.52
N ALA A 151 -0.43 22.84 -45.88
CA ALA A 151 -1.64 23.25 -46.58
C ALA A 151 -1.49 24.58 -47.35
N LEU A 152 -0.45 25.38 -47.07
CA LEU A 152 -0.25 26.67 -47.73
C LEU A 152 0.42 26.50 -49.11
N PRO A 153 -0.04 27.26 -50.13
CA PRO A 153 0.66 27.30 -51.41
C PRO A 153 2.02 28.01 -51.28
N PRO A 154 2.99 27.75 -52.18
CA PRO A 154 4.36 28.25 -52.08
C PRO A 154 4.48 29.77 -51.92
N GLU A 155 3.60 30.53 -52.56
CA GLU A 155 3.57 31.99 -52.49
C GLU A 155 3.17 32.48 -51.09
N ARG A 156 2.21 31.79 -50.45
CA ARG A 156 1.77 32.10 -49.08
C ARG A 156 2.79 31.63 -48.05
N GLN A 157 3.46 30.52 -48.31
CA GLN A 157 4.59 30.05 -47.51
C GLN A 157 5.70 31.11 -47.45
N ALA A 158 6.12 31.64 -48.61
CA ALA A 158 7.15 32.67 -48.67
C ALA A 158 6.74 33.99 -47.99
N ALA A 159 5.48 34.41 -48.17
CA ALA A 159 4.94 35.58 -47.49
C ALA A 159 4.93 35.41 -45.97
N LEU A 160 4.45 34.25 -45.48
CA LEU A 160 4.39 33.95 -44.05
C LEU A 160 5.78 33.92 -43.41
N GLU A 161 6.79 33.39 -44.10
CA GLU A 161 8.17 33.41 -43.59
C GLU A 161 8.75 34.83 -43.52
N ALA A 162 8.38 35.70 -44.47
CA ALA A 162 8.78 37.11 -44.42
C ALA A 162 8.08 37.85 -43.26
N GLU A 163 6.78 37.62 -43.07
CA GLU A 163 6.01 38.15 -41.95
C GLU A 163 6.55 37.64 -40.60
N ALA A 164 6.91 36.35 -40.51
CA ALA A 164 7.51 35.76 -39.33
C ALA A 164 8.87 36.40 -38.98
N LEU A 165 9.71 36.67 -39.99
CA LEU A 165 10.98 37.38 -39.80
C LEU A 165 10.78 38.84 -39.40
N ASP A 166 9.76 39.52 -39.93
CA ASP A 166 9.46 40.92 -39.60
C ASP A 166 8.92 41.04 -38.17
N GLN A 167 8.04 40.13 -37.75
CA GLN A 167 7.44 40.12 -36.42
C GLN A 167 8.30 39.46 -35.33
N ALA A 168 9.39 38.79 -35.71
CA ALA A 168 10.29 38.16 -34.77
C ALA A 168 10.95 39.17 -33.81
N ASP A 169 11.28 38.70 -32.61
CA ASP A 169 11.95 39.53 -31.61
C ASP A 169 13.28 40.07 -32.13
N PRO A 170 13.72 41.28 -31.69
CA PRO A 170 14.96 41.88 -32.16
C PRO A 170 16.18 40.98 -32.00
N ALA A 171 16.22 40.18 -30.92
CA ALA A 171 17.30 39.22 -30.66
C ALA A 171 17.33 38.09 -31.70
N ASP A 172 16.18 37.50 -32.03
CA ASP A 172 16.11 36.40 -32.99
C ASP A 172 16.35 36.85 -34.43
N ARG A 173 15.89 38.06 -34.78
CA ARG A 173 16.22 38.69 -36.08
C ARG A 173 17.72 38.93 -36.21
N ALA A 174 18.37 39.43 -35.16
CA ALA A 174 19.81 39.62 -35.13
C ALA A 174 20.56 38.28 -35.24
N ALA A 175 20.10 37.25 -34.53
CA ALA A 175 20.67 35.90 -34.61
C ALA A 175 20.54 35.30 -36.02
N TYR A 176 19.38 35.43 -36.65
CA TYR A 176 19.15 35.01 -38.03
C TYR A 176 20.06 35.76 -39.02
N ALA A 177 20.22 37.08 -38.86
CA ALA A 177 21.08 37.89 -39.71
C ALA A 177 22.57 37.58 -39.54
N ALA A 178 23.00 37.26 -38.30
CA ALA A 178 24.37 36.88 -37.98
C ALA A 178 24.72 35.43 -38.39
N ALA A 179 23.72 34.58 -38.63
CA ALA A 179 23.94 33.19 -39.01
C ALA A 179 24.51 33.08 -40.44
N THR A 180 25.81 32.80 -40.53
CA THR A 180 26.54 32.61 -41.80
C THR A 180 26.44 31.18 -42.32
N ALA A 181 26.33 30.19 -41.42
CA ALA A 181 26.23 28.79 -41.80
C ALA A 181 24.83 28.47 -42.37
N PRO A 182 24.73 27.95 -43.61
CA PRO A 182 23.44 27.60 -44.22
C PRO A 182 22.53 26.68 -43.40
N PRO A 183 23.01 25.61 -42.72
CA PRO A 183 22.13 24.75 -41.92
C PRO A 183 21.55 25.49 -40.71
N VAL A 184 22.35 26.33 -40.03
CA VAL A 184 21.92 27.12 -38.88
C VAL A 184 20.87 28.13 -39.29
N ARG A 185 21.09 28.83 -40.42
CA ARG A 185 20.14 29.81 -40.93
C ARG A 185 18.80 29.20 -41.34
N ARG A 186 18.79 27.98 -41.89
CA ARG A 186 17.56 27.22 -42.19
C ARG A 186 16.81 26.83 -40.91
N MET A 187 17.53 26.35 -39.90
CA MET A 187 16.95 25.99 -38.61
C MET A 187 16.30 27.19 -37.92
N LEU A 188 17.00 28.34 -37.86
CA LEU A 188 16.46 29.57 -37.27
C LEU A 188 15.23 30.08 -38.02
N ARG A 189 15.26 30.06 -39.37
CA ARG A 189 14.09 30.40 -40.18
C ARG A 189 12.89 29.51 -39.87
N ALA A 190 13.10 28.20 -39.78
CA ALA A 190 12.05 27.25 -39.44
C ALA A 190 11.49 27.51 -38.03
N GLY A 191 12.34 27.80 -37.04
CA GLY A 191 11.91 28.16 -35.69
C GLY A 191 11.04 29.42 -35.64
N LEU A 192 11.47 30.49 -36.32
CA LEU A 192 10.71 31.74 -36.41
C LEU A 192 9.36 31.55 -37.11
N ARG A 193 9.35 30.81 -38.21
CA ARG A 193 8.13 30.45 -38.93
C ARG A 193 7.18 29.66 -38.02
N ASP A 194 7.67 28.62 -37.36
CA ASP A 194 6.84 27.75 -36.52
C ASP A 194 6.29 28.51 -35.29
N ALA A 195 7.06 29.44 -34.73
CA ALA A 195 6.60 30.34 -33.66
C ALA A 195 5.48 31.27 -34.16
N HIS A 196 5.63 31.85 -35.35
CA HIS A 196 4.60 32.69 -35.96
C HIS A 196 3.32 31.90 -36.28
N ILE A 197 3.43 30.69 -36.82
CA ILE A 197 2.27 29.81 -37.05
C ILE A 197 1.57 29.44 -35.75
N ARG A 198 2.31 29.14 -34.67
CA ARG A 198 1.72 28.90 -33.34
C ARG A 198 0.90 30.10 -32.87
N HIS A 199 1.42 31.32 -33.04
CA HIS A 199 0.67 32.54 -32.71
C HIS A 199 -0.63 32.67 -33.53
N LEU A 200 -0.58 32.39 -34.84
CA LEU A 200 -1.77 32.43 -35.71
C LEU A 200 -2.83 31.37 -35.32
N LEU A 201 -2.38 30.20 -34.84
CA LEU A 201 -3.26 29.10 -34.40
C LEU A 201 -3.71 29.23 -32.93
N GLY A 202 -3.23 30.24 -32.19
CA GLY A 202 -3.51 30.39 -30.76
C GLY A 202 -2.89 29.30 -29.89
N LEU A 203 -1.82 28.66 -30.36
CA LEU A 203 -1.07 27.64 -29.62
C LEU A 203 -0.07 28.30 -28.66
N PRO A 204 0.30 27.60 -27.56
CA PRO A 204 1.35 28.10 -26.66
C PRO A 204 2.68 28.27 -27.41
N ALA A 205 3.52 29.17 -26.90
CA ALA A 205 4.90 29.28 -27.39
C ALA A 205 5.63 27.94 -27.16
N ALA A 206 6.55 27.59 -28.05
CA ALA A 206 7.35 26.39 -27.87
C ALA A 206 8.30 26.59 -26.68
N ASP A 207 8.19 25.73 -25.67
CA ASP A 207 9.14 25.63 -24.53
C ASP A 207 10.53 25.14 -24.97
#